data_AF-A0AA90TBD4-F1
#
_entry.id   AF-A0AA90TBD4-F1
#
_cell.length_a   1.000
_cell.length_b   1.000
_cell.length_c   1.000
_cell.angle_alpha   90.00
_cell.angle_beta   90.00
_cell.angle_gamma   90.00
#
_symmetry.space_group_name_H-M   'P 1'
#
loop_
_entity.id
_entity.type
_entity.pdbx_description
1 polymer ?
#
loop_
_entity_poly.entity_id
_entity_poly.type
_entity_poly.pdbx_seq_one_letter_code
_entity_poly.pdbx_strand_id
1 'polypeptide(L)' 'MIIYHNEDVDQLRRAAYPPLADLADAIYWQSRGQGGKMDEYNAAVEAVKAQYPKPVTL' A
#
# COMPACT_ATOMS: atom_id res chain seq x y z
N MET A 1 -1.07 1.73 31.07
CA MET A 1 -0.71 2.58 29.91
C MET A 1 -0.62 1.66 28.71
N ILE A 2 -1.60 1.68 27.82
CA ILE A 2 -1.57 0.84 26.61
C ILE A 2 -0.66 1.56 25.63
N ILE A 3 0.55 1.05 25.46
CA ILE A 3 1.49 1.51 24.45
C ILE A 3 0.96 0.97 23.12
N TYR A 4 0.41 1.84 22.27
CA TYR A 4 0.08 1.46 20.90
C TYR A 4 1.40 1.23 20.16
N HIS A 5 1.69 -0.03 19.84
CA HIS A 5 2.92 -0.43 19.15
C HIS A 5 2.82 0.03 17.68
N ASN A 6 3.37 1.22 17.39
CA ASN A 6 3.41 1.75 16.03
C ASN A 6 4.19 0.84 15.06
N GLU A 7 5.12 0.07 15.60
CA GLU A 7 5.94 -0.90 14.88
C GLU A 7 5.08 -2.07 14.33
N ASP A 8 4.05 -2.51 15.05
CA ASP A 8 3.15 -3.59 14.60
C ASP A 8 2.35 -3.17 13.36
N VAL A 9 1.80 -1.95 13.36
CA VAL A 9 0.97 -1.46 12.24
C VAL A 9 1.80 -1.34 10.96
N ASP A 10 3.04 -0.86 11.06
CA ASP A 10 3.94 -0.77 9.91
C ASP A 10 4.40 -2.13 9.39
N GLN A 11 4.66 -3.08 10.29
CA GLN A 11 5.01 -4.45 9.92
C GLN A 11 3.83 -5.17 9.25
N LEU A 12 2.61 -5.02 9.80
CA LEU A 12 1.39 -5.57 9.24
C LEU A 12 1.08 -4.96 7.86
N ARG A 13 1.26 -3.64 7.69
CA ARG A 13 1.14 -2.98 6.38
C ARG A 13 2.13 -3.53 5.36
N ARG A 14 3.40 -3.69 5.75
CA ARG A 14 4.43 -4.22 4.85
C ARG A 14 4.12 -5.64 4.38
N ALA A 15 3.59 -6.47 5.27
CA ALA A 15 3.16 -7.83 4.92
C ALA A 15 1.90 -7.84 4.04
N ALA A 16 1.02 -6.86 4.18
CA ALA A 16 -0.23 -6.77 3.43
C ALA A 16 -0.13 -6.00 2.10
N TYR A 17 0.96 -5.27 1.84
CA TYR A 17 1.12 -4.55 0.57
C TYR A 17 1.12 -5.52 -0.63
N PRO A 18 0.56 -5.10 -1.77
CA PRO A 18 0.66 -5.87 -3.01
C PRO A 18 2.14 -6.06 -3.40
N PRO A 19 2.47 -7.16 -4.10
CA PRO A 19 3.84 -7.48 -4.46
C PRO A 19 4.43 -6.43 -5.42
N LEU A 20 5.75 -6.20 -5.30
CA LEU A 20 6.47 -5.25 -6.16
C LEU A 20 6.45 -5.65 -7.65
N ALA A 21 6.19 -6.92 -7.95
CA ALA A 21 5.99 -7.38 -9.33
C ALA A 21 4.76 -6.71 -9.98
N ASP A 22 3.65 -6.56 -9.23
CA ASP A 22 2.44 -5.90 -9.74
C ASP A 22 2.69 -4.41 -9.98
N LEU A 23 3.53 -3.77 -9.16
CA LEU A 23 3.99 -2.40 -9.41
C LEU A 23 4.81 -2.31 -10.70
N ALA A 24 5.75 -3.23 -10.91
CA ALA A 24 6.59 -3.24 -12.11
C ALA A 24 5.74 -3.42 -13.38
N ASP A 25 4.75 -4.32 -13.32
CA ASP A 25 3.76 -4.49 -14.39
C ASP A 25 2.95 -3.21 -14.59
N ALA A 26 2.39 -2.63 -13.53
CA ALA A 26 1.61 -1.40 -13.60
C ALA A 26 2.39 -0.24 -14.25
N ILE A 27 3.67 -0.05 -13.88
CA ILE A 27 4.55 0.95 -14.49
C ILE A 27 4.79 0.65 -15.96
N TYR A 28 5.04 -0.62 -16.32
CA TYR A 28 5.21 -1.02 -17.71
C TYR A 28 3.96 -0.69 -18.53
N TRP A 29 2.77 -1.08 -18.08
CA TRP A 29 1.52 -0.81 -18.77
C TRP A 29 1.16 0.68 -18.81
N GLN A 30 1.47 1.43 -17.75
CA GLN A 30 1.32 2.88 -17.72
C GLN A 30 2.18 3.56 -18.79
N SER A 31 3.44 3.13 -18.96
CA SER A 31 4.34 3.64 -20.02
C SER A 31 3.83 3.36 -21.44
N ARG A 32 2.95 2.37 -21.60
CA ARG A 32 2.31 1.99 -22.85
C ARG A 32 0.95 2.69 -23.07
N GLY A 33 0.59 3.63 -22.19
CA GLY A 33 -0.68 4.37 -22.23
C GLY A 33 -1.86 3.66 -21.57
N GLN A 34 -1.63 2.53 -20.89
CA GLN A 34 -2.66 1.77 -20.17
C GLN A 34 -2.50 1.99 -18.65
N GLY A 35 -3.06 3.10 -18.16
CA GLY A 35 -2.94 3.51 -16.75
C GLY A 35 -3.74 2.69 -15.74
N GLY A 36 -4.74 1.92 -16.19
CA GLY A 36 -5.69 1.23 -15.29
C GLY A 36 -5.02 0.28 -14.28
N LYS A 37 -3.92 -0.37 -14.65
CA LYS A 37 -3.17 -1.23 -13.72
C LYS A 37 -2.48 -0.45 -12.60
N MET A 38 -2.06 0.78 -12.88
CA MET A 38 -1.52 1.66 -11.86
C MET A 38 -2.62 2.14 -10.90
N ASP A 39 -3.82 2.39 -11.42
CA ASP A 39 -4.99 2.73 -10.60
C ASP A 39 -5.39 1.57 -9.69
N GLU A 40 -5.42 0.34 -10.21
CA GLU A 40 -5.66 -0.89 -9.44
C GLU A 40 -4.61 -1.10 -8.34
N TYR A 41 -3.33 -0.95 -8.68
CA TYR A 41 -2.24 -1.07 -7.71
C TYR A 41 -2.37 -0.03 -6.59
N ASN A 42 -2.65 1.22 -6.96
CA ASN A 42 -2.85 2.31 -6.00
C ASN A 42 -4.06 2.04 -5.09
N ALA A 43 -5.17 1.56 -5.64
CA ALA A 43 -6.35 1.20 -4.85
C ALA A 43 -6.05 0.08 -3.84
N ALA A 44 -5.26 -0.93 -4.23
CA ALA A 44 -4.83 -1.99 -3.31
C ALA A 44 -3.93 -1.45 -2.19
N VAL A 45 -3.00 -0.54 -2.51
CA VAL A 45 -2.16 0.15 -1.52
C VAL A 45 -3.00 1.02 -0.57
N GLU A 46 -4.02 1.71 -1.08
CA GLU A 46 -4.94 2.50 -0.27
C GLU A 46 -5.77 1.62 0.68
N ALA A 47 -6.27 0.47 0.21
CA ALA A 47 -7.00 -0.48 1.04
C ALA A 47 -6.15 -0.96 2.22
N VAL A 48 -4.88 -1.30 1.99
CA VAL A 48 -3.93 -1.69 3.05
C VAL A 48 -3.71 -0.55 4.03
N LYS A 49 -3.55 0.69 3.55
CA LYS A 49 -3.38 1.86 4.42
C LYS A 49 -4.63 2.16 5.25
N ALA A 50 -5.82 1.96 4.68
CA ALA A 50 -7.10 2.13 5.35
C ALA A 50 -7.34 1.04 6.41
N GLN A 51 -6.92 -0.21 6.14
CA GLN A 51 -7.02 -1.32 7.07
C GLN A 51 -6.10 -1.16 8.29
N TYR A 52 -4.97 -0.49 8.11
CA TYR A 52 -3.94 -0.33 9.14
C TYR A 52 -3.60 1.15 9.37
N PRO A 53 -4.50 2.05 9.76
CA PRO A 53 -4.20 3.49 9.82
C PRO A 53 -2.98 3.79 10.71
N LYS A 54 -1.95 4.48 10.18
CA LYS A 54 -0.86 5.01 11.01
C LYS A 54 -1.44 6.12 11.89
N PRO A 55 -1.16 6.14 13.20
CA PRO A 55 -1.57 7.25 14.03
C PRO A 55 -0.85 8.50 13.53
N VAL A 56 -1.65 9.51 13.23
CA VAL A 56 -1.16 10.86 12.98
C VAL A 56 -0.73 11.40 14.34
N THR A 57 0.58 11.46 14.59
CA THR A 57 1.11 12.32 15.66
C THR A 57 0.83 13.77 15.26
N LEU A 58 -0.18 14.35 15.91
CA LEU A 58 -0.49 15.79 15.90
C LEU A 58 0.63 16.59 16.58
#